data_AF-A0A932ZVE2-F1
#
_entry.id   AF-A0A932ZVE2-F1
#
_cell.length_a   1.000
_cell.length_b   1.000
_cell.length_c   1.000
_cell.angle_alpha   90.00
_cell.angle_beta   90.00
_cell.angle_gamma   90.00
#
_symmetry.space_group_name_H-M   'P 1'
#
loop_
_entity.id
_entity.type
_entity.pdbx_description
1 polymer ?
#
loop_
_entity_poly.entity_id
_entity_poly.type
_entity_poly.pdbx_seq_one_letter_code
_entity_poly.pdbx_strand_id
1 'polypeptide(L)'
;MLDSFRLSHRQILIRNADRLRIEEFTFKTAGSLAATVLDPPDRALLGITQSVGDNMAFYGLWVHQHLRKIRTRNKASGNVRLAPLDERLLQVILLHKLMQRLDSRQSPELRVAHHAVGAMIQKDLTLLLAEVRLEQWSRIFNLSKLRGIDPREWEKHIAGASAATFVLMTLASREGAEVFLPTGHEDVYLGIDLFWVEQGTTHAVSVKCITGQDTPVRVWCVSESSHCDNDDRVVTDQRNISLGARRFASSEGRSCTPILVYVAKPEGSHVRLDLDWGRLTWPQQILETILDRCMPLQIDLAR
;
A
#
# COMPACT_ATOMS: atom_id res chain seq x y z
N MET A 1 12.38 19.83 20.54
CA MET A 1 11.47 20.01 19.38
C MET A 1 10.80 18.66 19.15
N LEU A 2 9.47 18.60 19.05
CA LEU A 2 8.77 17.35 18.75
C LEU A 2 9.04 16.95 17.29
N ASP A 3 9.33 15.67 17.05
CA ASP A 3 9.55 15.15 15.69
C ASP A 3 8.20 15.07 14.95
N SER A 4 7.90 16.09 14.12
CA SER A 4 6.64 16.21 13.37
C SER A 4 6.36 14.99 12.49
N PHE A 5 7.41 14.40 11.93
CA PHE A 5 7.32 13.21 11.11
C PHE A 5 6.76 12.04 11.91
N ARG A 6 7.34 11.75 13.09
CA ARG A 6 6.87 10.66 13.96
C ARG A 6 5.48 10.88 14.53
N LEU A 7 5.02 12.13 14.63
CA LEU A 7 3.65 12.46 15.04
C LEU A 7 2.64 12.25 13.90
N SER A 8 3.05 12.52 12.67
CA SER A 8 2.17 12.49 11.49
C SER A 8 2.11 11.10 10.85
N HIS A 9 3.13 10.26 11.06
CA HIS A 9 3.28 8.97 10.41
C HIS A 9 3.13 7.81 11.39
N ARG A 10 2.40 6.79 10.95
CA ARG A 10 2.25 5.56 11.73
C ARG A 10 3.42 4.64 11.45
N GLN A 11 4.25 4.41 12.47
CA GLN A 11 5.26 3.35 12.43
C GLN A 11 4.59 1.98 12.34
N ILE A 12 5.13 1.13 11.49
CA ILE A 12 4.72 -0.27 11.36
C ILE A 12 5.70 -1.14 12.12
N LEU A 13 5.17 -1.86 13.10
CA LEU A 13 5.90 -2.86 13.88
C LEU A 13 5.31 -4.22 13.55
N ILE A 14 6.03 -4.99 12.73
CA ILE A 14 5.65 -6.38 12.42
C ILE A 14 6.31 -7.25 13.49
N ARG A 15 5.63 -7.39 14.63
CA ARG A 15 6.11 -8.21 15.74
C ARG A 15 5.73 -9.67 15.48
N ASN A 16 6.75 -10.50 15.28
CA ASN A 16 6.76 -11.97 15.25
C ASN A 16 6.24 -12.73 14.01
N ALA A 17 6.86 -13.91 13.86
CA ALA A 17 6.61 -14.97 12.88
C ALA A 17 5.18 -15.57 12.92
N ASP A 18 4.40 -15.29 13.97
CA ASP A 18 3.07 -15.83 14.18
C ASP A 18 2.01 -15.01 13.43
N ARG A 19 2.04 -15.19 12.11
CA ARG A 19 1.01 -14.64 11.22
C ARG A 19 -0.39 -15.05 11.70
N LEU A 20 -1.29 -14.08 11.68
CA LEU A 20 -2.64 -14.20 12.20
C LEU A 20 -3.56 -14.86 11.17
N ARG A 21 -4.58 -15.56 11.68
CA ARG A 21 -5.58 -16.23 10.85
C ARG A 21 -6.83 -15.38 10.72
N ILE A 22 -7.33 -15.21 9.49
CA ILE A 22 -8.67 -14.67 9.22
C ILE A 22 -9.71 -15.78 9.39
N GLU A 23 -10.81 -15.48 10.07
CA GLU A 23 -11.85 -16.47 10.35
C GLU A 23 -12.66 -16.84 9.09
N GLU A 24 -13.15 -18.07 9.04
CA GLU A 24 -13.98 -18.56 7.93
C GLU A 24 -15.26 -17.74 7.76
N PHE A 25 -15.86 -17.36 8.88
CA PHE A 25 -17.04 -16.50 8.92
C PHE A 25 -16.80 -15.15 8.22
N THR A 26 -15.59 -14.60 8.31
CA THR A 26 -15.22 -13.35 7.65
C THR A 26 -15.21 -13.50 6.14
N PHE A 27 -14.68 -14.60 5.61
CA PHE A 27 -14.74 -14.87 4.17
C PHE A 27 -16.19 -15.02 3.67
N LYS A 28 -17.06 -15.67 4.45
CA LYS A 28 -18.51 -15.73 4.14
C LYS A 28 -19.14 -14.34 4.14
N THR A 29 -18.81 -13.52 5.13
CA THR A 29 -19.31 -12.13 5.24
C THR A 29 -18.81 -11.28 4.08
N ALA A 30 -17.54 -11.40 3.71
CA ALA A 30 -16.97 -10.75 2.53
C ALA A 30 -17.72 -11.14 1.25
N GLY A 31 -18.04 -12.43 1.07
CA GLY A 31 -18.89 -12.91 -0.03
C GLY A 31 -20.27 -12.26 -0.07
N SER A 32 -20.94 -12.19 1.09
CA SER A 32 -22.25 -11.52 1.20
C SER A 32 -22.17 -10.02 0.92
N LEU A 33 -21.14 -9.33 1.42
CA LEU A 33 -20.92 -7.90 1.16
C LEU A 33 -20.62 -7.65 -0.33
N ALA A 34 -19.77 -8.48 -0.93
CA ALA A 34 -19.46 -8.42 -2.37
C ALA A 34 -20.73 -8.50 -3.22
N ALA A 35 -21.65 -9.41 -2.90
CA ALA A 35 -22.90 -9.59 -3.62
C ALA A 35 -23.96 -8.51 -3.35
N THR A 36 -23.88 -7.79 -2.23
CA THR A 36 -24.88 -6.79 -1.82
C THR A 36 -24.69 -5.49 -2.60
N VAL A 37 -25.76 -4.85 -3.04
CA VAL A 37 -25.67 -3.49 -3.58
C VAL A 37 -25.45 -2.51 -2.43
N LEU A 38 -24.36 -1.75 -2.51
CA LEU A 38 -24.04 -0.71 -1.54
C LEU A 38 -24.04 0.64 -2.25
N ASP A 39 -24.79 1.58 -1.69
CA ASP A 39 -24.81 2.94 -2.17
C ASP A 39 -23.70 3.74 -1.49
N PRO A 40 -22.89 4.48 -2.25
CA PRO A 40 -21.91 5.38 -1.68
C PRO A 40 -22.64 6.48 -0.89
N PRO A 41 -22.00 7.06 0.15
CA PRO A 41 -22.58 8.17 0.87
C PRO A 41 -22.79 9.37 -0.07
N ASP A 42 -23.82 10.18 0.20
CA ASP A 42 -24.09 11.39 -0.56
C ASP A 42 -22.88 12.35 -0.49
N ARG A 43 -22.26 12.58 -1.64
CA ARG A 43 -21.07 13.42 -1.74
C ARG A 43 -21.38 14.90 -1.58
N ALA A 44 -22.63 15.33 -1.70
CA ALA A 44 -23.01 16.71 -1.40
C ALA A 44 -22.62 17.10 0.04
N LEU A 45 -22.52 16.12 0.95
CA LEU A 45 -22.09 16.31 2.34
C LEU A 45 -20.61 16.73 2.47
N LEU A 46 -19.78 16.46 1.47
CA LEU A 46 -18.37 16.85 1.43
C LEU A 46 -18.14 18.26 0.86
N GLY A 47 -19.16 18.87 0.24
CA GLY A 47 -18.98 20.10 -0.54
C GLY A 47 -17.99 19.93 -1.69
N ILE A 48 -17.33 21.02 -2.09
CA ILE A 48 -16.28 21.04 -3.14
C ILE A 48 -14.90 20.74 -2.51
N THR A 49 -14.75 19.68 -1.71
CA THR A 49 -13.41 19.32 -1.21
C THR A 49 -12.62 18.53 -2.25
N GLN A 50 -11.42 19.03 -2.55
CA GLN A 50 -10.41 18.35 -3.37
C GLN A 50 -9.28 17.75 -2.49
N SER A 51 -9.48 17.69 -1.18
CA SER A 51 -8.50 17.12 -0.25
C SER A 51 -8.57 15.59 -0.24
N VAL A 52 -7.42 14.93 -0.41
CA VAL A 52 -7.32 13.47 -0.26
C VAL A 52 -7.63 13.07 1.18
N GLY A 53 -7.14 13.83 2.17
CA GLY A 53 -7.38 13.55 3.58
C GLY A 53 -8.85 13.58 3.96
N ASP A 54 -9.59 14.58 3.46
CA ASP A 54 -11.04 14.70 3.73
C ASP A 54 -11.82 13.55 3.13
N ASN A 55 -11.50 13.17 1.88
CA ASN A 55 -12.11 12.02 1.22
C ASN A 55 -11.80 10.72 1.98
N MET A 56 -10.57 10.50 2.41
CA MET A 56 -10.20 9.32 3.21
C MET A 56 -10.94 9.27 4.55
N ALA A 57 -11.05 10.40 5.25
CA ALA A 57 -11.77 10.49 6.52
C ALA A 57 -13.26 10.20 6.33
N PHE A 58 -13.89 10.81 5.32
CA PHE A 58 -15.30 10.63 5.02
C PHE A 58 -15.65 9.20 4.63
N TYR A 59 -14.90 8.60 3.70
CA TYR A 59 -15.14 7.21 3.31
C TYR A 59 -14.75 6.22 4.42
N GLY A 60 -13.75 6.57 5.24
CA GLY A 60 -13.43 5.83 6.47
C GLY A 60 -14.58 5.79 7.46
N LEU A 61 -15.30 6.91 7.66
CA LEU A 61 -16.51 6.95 8.48
C LEU A 61 -17.64 6.09 7.91
N TRP A 62 -17.84 6.12 6.58
CA TRP A 62 -18.82 5.26 5.93
C TRP A 62 -18.50 3.77 6.10
N VAL A 63 -17.24 3.37 5.93
CA VAL A 63 -16.77 2.00 6.20
C VAL A 63 -17.04 1.64 7.67
N HIS A 64 -16.67 2.52 8.61
CA HIS A 64 -16.86 2.27 10.03
C HIS A 64 -18.34 2.07 10.40
N GLN A 65 -19.24 2.83 9.78
CA GLN A 65 -20.68 2.68 9.96
C GLN A 65 -21.16 1.30 9.48
N HIS A 66 -20.68 0.80 8.35
CA HIS A 66 -21.01 -0.54 7.85
C HIS A 66 -20.42 -1.65 8.73
N LEU A 67 -19.16 -1.53 9.13
CA LEU A 67 -18.54 -2.47 10.06
C LEU A 67 -19.30 -2.52 11.39
N ARG A 68 -19.77 -1.38 11.91
CA ARG A 68 -20.60 -1.33 13.12
C ARG A 68 -21.91 -2.11 12.93
N LYS A 69 -22.59 -1.96 11.78
CA LYS A 69 -23.81 -2.73 11.46
C LYS A 69 -23.53 -4.24 11.41
N ILE A 70 -22.40 -4.65 10.82
CA ILE A 70 -21.97 -6.04 10.76
C ILE A 70 -21.73 -6.58 12.18
N ARG A 71 -20.96 -5.84 13.01
CA ARG A 71 -20.71 -6.21 14.42
C ARG A 71 -22.01 -6.37 15.21
N THR A 72 -22.98 -5.47 15.04
CA THR A 72 -24.29 -5.56 15.72
C THR A 72 -25.06 -6.82 15.32
N ARG A 73 -25.09 -7.16 14.02
CA ARG A 73 -25.72 -8.40 13.52
C ARG A 73 -25.02 -9.65 14.04
N ASN A 74 -23.68 -9.62 14.11
CA ASN A 74 -22.87 -10.73 14.61
C ASN A 74 -23.06 -10.95 16.11
N LYS A 75 -23.14 -9.86 16.89
CA LYS A 75 -23.42 -9.91 18.32
C LYS A 75 -24.78 -10.56 18.61
N ALA A 76 -25.79 -10.26 17.80
CA ALA A 76 -27.11 -10.91 17.89
C ALA A 76 -27.04 -12.42 17.59
N SER A 77 -26.00 -12.87 16.90
CA SER A 77 -25.75 -14.28 16.54
C SER A 77 -24.72 -14.97 17.46
N GLY A 78 -24.31 -14.34 18.57
CA GLY A 78 -23.36 -14.91 19.53
C GLY A 78 -21.87 -14.67 19.23
N ASN A 79 -21.53 -14.00 18.12
CA ASN A 79 -20.14 -13.66 17.76
C ASN A 79 -19.78 -12.27 18.31
N VAL A 80 -18.96 -12.23 19.35
CA VAL A 80 -18.82 -11.04 20.21
C VAL A 80 -17.87 -9.98 19.63
N ARG A 81 -16.87 -10.34 18.82
CA ARG A 81 -15.88 -9.38 18.31
C ARG A 81 -15.22 -9.84 17.01
N LEU A 82 -15.14 -8.96 16.01
CA LEU A 82 -14.30 -9.19 14.84
C LEU A 82 -12.84 -8.90 15.21
N ALA A 83 -11.92 -9.77 14.83
CA ALA A 83 -10.50 -9.49 15.04
C ALA A 83 -10.03 -8.37 14.08
N PRO A 84 -8.95 -7.65 14.40
CA PRO A 84 -8.47 -6.56 13.56
C PRO A 84 -8.22 -6.93 12.09
N LEU A 85 -7.73 -8.15 11.81
CA LEU A 85 -7.54 -8.63 10.44
C LEU A 85 -8.86 -8.89 9.72
N ASP A 86 -9.86 -9.42 10.43
CA ASP A 86 -11.17 -9.66 9.84
C ASP A 86 -11.81 -8.33 9.42
N GLU A 87 -11.73 -7.32 10.31
CA GLU A 87 -12.23 -5.98 10.02
C GLU A 87 -11.53 -5.36 8.82
N ARG A 88 -10.20 -5.53 8.73
CA ARG A 88 -9.40 -5.03 7.60
C ARG A 88 -9.81 -5.68 6.28
N LEU A 89 -10.03 -6.99 6.26
CA LEU A 89 -10.52 -7.68 5.05
C LEU A 89 -11.89 -7.14 4.63
N LEU A 90 -12.84 -7.00 5.56
CA LEU A 90 -14.17 -6.48 5.26
C LEU A 90 -14.12 -5.01 4.80
N GLN A 91 -13.24 -4.20 5.40
CA GLN A 91 -12.99 -2.83 4.98
C GLN A 91 -12.51 -2.76 3.53
N VAL A 92 -11.54 -3.59 3.13
CA VAL A 92 -11.07 -3.65 1.74
C VAL A 92 -12.22 -3.96 0.77
N ILE A 93 -13.10 -4.90 1.11
CA ILE A 93 -14.27 -5.23 0.28
C ILE A 93 -15.22 -4.04 0.15
N LEU A 94 -15.53 -3.37 1.26
CA LEU A 94 -16.39 -2.19 1.26
C LEU A 94 -15.80 -1.04 0.42
N LEU A 95 -14.51 -0.77 0.58
CA LEU A 95 -13.80 0.26 -0.18
C LEU A 95 -13.74 -0.08 -1.67
N HIS A 96 -13.48 -1.34 -2.03
CA HIS A 96 -13.47 -1.76 -3.43
C HIS A 96 -14.84 -1.54 -4.09
N LYS A 97 -15.94 -1.89 -3.41
CA LYS A 97 -17.30 -1.62 -3.91
C LYS A 97 -17.60 -0.14 -4.04
N LEU A 98 -17.14 0.67 -3.09
CA LEU A 98 -17.24 2.12 -3.16
C LEU A 98 -16.49 2.67 -4.37
N MET A 99 -15.25 2.20 -4.61
CA MET A 99 -14.42 2.62 -5.74
C MET A 99 -15.08 2.37 -7.09
N GLN A 100 -15.76 1.21 -7.26
CA GLN A 100 -16.52 0.89 -8.47
C GLN A 100 -17.66 1.89 -8.79
N ARG A 101 -18.10 2.67 -7.79
CA ARG A 101 -19.13 3.71 -7.97
C ARG A 101 -18.55 5.10 -8.19
N LEU A 102 -17.24 5.28 -8.02
CA LEU A 102 -16.55 6.54 -8.19
C LEU A 102 -15.93 6.61 -9.60
N ASP A 103 -16.68 7.10 -10.58
CA ASP A 103 -16.15 7.26 -11.94
C ASP A 103 -15.17 8.45 -12.01
N SER A 104 -13.88 8.14 -11.99
CA SER A 104 -12.77 9.11 -12.04
C SER A 104 -12.73 9.99 -13.29
N ARG A 105 -13.51 9.67 -14.34
CA ARG A 105 -13.57 10.42 -15.60
C ARG A 105 -14.62 11.51 -15.59
N GLN A 106 -15.61 11.44 -14.69
CA GLN A 106 -16.73 12.38 -14.66
C GLN A 106 -16.35 13.76 -14.13
N SER A 107 -15.49 13.84 -13.10
CA SER A 107 -15.02 15.13 -12.57
C SER A 107 -13.66 15.03 -11.87
N PRO A 108 -12.92 16.16 -11.72
CA PRO A 108 -11.69 16.21 -10.93
C PRO A 108 -11.89 15.74 -9.47
N GLU A 109 -13.01 16.12 -8.84
CA GLU A 109 -13.35 15.75 -7.46
C GLU A 109 -13.60 14.24 -7.33
N LEU A 110 -14.22 13.61 -8.34
CA LEU A 110 -14.38 12.16 -8.39
C LEU A 110 -13.05 11.45 -8.59
N ARG A 111 -12.14 12.03 -9.36
CA ARG A 111 -10.78 11.50 -9.54
C ARG A 111 -10.00 11.49 -8.23
N VAL A 112 -10.03 12.59 -7.48
CA VAL A 112 -9.39 12.68 -6.15
C VAL A 112 -10.00 11.67 -5.20
N ALA A 113 -11.33 11.57 -5.13
CA ALA A 113 -12.02 10.57 -4.31
C ALA A 113 -11.61 9.14 -4.68
N HIS A 114 -11.56 8.83 -5.97
CA HIS A 114 -11.15 7.53 -6.47
C HIS A 114 -9.70 7.20 -6.08
N HIS A 115 -8.76 8.15 -6.21
CA HIS A 115 -7.38 7.97 -5.76
C HIS A 115 -7.29 7.79 -4.24
N ALA A 116 -8.02 8.58 -3.46
CA ALA A 116 -8.07 8.46 -2.00
C ALA A 116 -8.55 7.07 -1.56
N VAL A 117 -9.63 6.55 -2.16
CA VAL A 117 -10.13 5.21 -1.89
C VAL A 117 -9.14 4.14 -2.35
N GLY A 118 -8.49 4.32 -3.50
CA GLY A 118 -7.43 3.44 -3.98
C GLY A 118 -6.26 3.34 -3.00
N ALA A 119 -5.81 4.46 -2.44
CA ALA A 119 -4.76 4.52 -1.41
C ALA A 119 -5.17 3.78 -0.12
N MET A 120 -6.43 3.93 0.32
CA MET A 120 -6.96 3.18 1.45
C MET A 120 -6.94 1.66 1.21
N ILE A 121 -7.41 1.21 0.03
CA ILE A 121 -7.40 -0.20 -0.36
C ILE A 121 -5.98 -0.74 -0.38
N GLN A 122 -5.06 -0.02 -1.02
CA GLN A 122 -3.66 -0.39 -1.16
C GLN A 122 -2.98 -0.54 0.20
N LYS A 123 -3.17 0.43 1.10
CA LYS A 123 -2.67 0.39 2.47
C LYS A 123 -3.22 -0.79 3.25
N ASP A 124 -4.53 -0.99 3.26
CA ASP A 124 -5.16 -2.05 4.05
C ASP A 124 -4.80 -3.44 3.52
N LEU A 125 -4.73 -3.63 2.20
CA LEU A 125 -4.25 -4.88 1.61
C LEU A 125 -2.78 -5.14 1.94
N THR A 126 -1.92 -4.11 1.86
CA THR A 126 -0.48 -4.23 2.16
C THR A 126 -0.28 -4.74 3.59
N LEU A 127 -0.99 -4.13 4.56
CA LEU A 127 -0.92 -4.54 5.96
C LEU A 127 -1.60 -5.91 6.20
N LEU A 128 -2.72 -6.19 5.52
CA LEU A 128 -3.40 -7.48 5.63
C LEU A 128 -2.48 -8.62 5.18
N LEU A 129 -1.83 -8.48 4.03
CA LEU A 129 -0.93 -9.49 3.48
C LEU A 129 0.33 -9.68 4.32
N ALA A 130 0.83 -8.60 4.95
CA ALA A 130 1.98 -8.66 5.85
C ALA A 130 1.69 -9.46 7.13
N GLU A 131 0.46 -9.38 7.65
CA GLU A 131 0.09 -9.98 8.94
C GLU A 131 -0.58 -11.36 8.81
N VAL A 132 -1.23 -11.68 7.68
CA VAL A 132 -2.00 -12.91 7.51
C VAL A 132 -1.12 -14.13 7.18
N ARG A 133 -1.59 -15.31 7.59
CA ARG A 133 -0.95 -16.60 7.27
C ARG A 133 -0.85 -16.85 5.76
N LEU A 134 0.27 -17.45 5.35
CA LEU A 134 0.63 -17.74 3.97
C LEU A 134 -0.46 -18.55 3.24
N GLU A 135 -1.00 -19.58 3.91
CA GLU A 135 -2.00 -20.46 3.32
C GLU A 135 -3.33 -19.76 2.99
N GLN A 136 -3.58 -18.56 3.54
CA GLN A 136 -4.80 -17.79 3.30
C GLN A 136 -4.66 -16.75 2.18
N TRP A 137 -3.45 -16.50 1.66
CA TRP A 137 -3.26 -15.55 0.57
C TRP A 137 -4.02 -15.92 -0.69
N SER A 138 -3.95 -17.20 -1.09
CA SER A 138 -4.69 -17.69 -2.24
C SER A 138 -6.19 -17.43 -2.10
N ARG A 139 -6.74 -17.52 -0.88
CA ARG A 139 -8.15 -17.21 -0.60
C ARG A 139 -8.45 -15.73 -0.78
N ILE A 140 -7.59 -14.84 -0.30
CA ILE A 140 -7.70 -13.39 -0.48
C ILE A 140 -7.60 -13.02 -1.96
N PHE A 141 -6.64 -13.60 -2.68
CA PHE A 141 -6.46 -13.36 -4.11
C PHE A 141 -7.67 -13.82 -4.92
N ASN A 142 -8.25 -14.98 -4.56
CA ASN A 142 -9.45 -15.53 -5.19
C ASN A 142 -10.74 -14.74 -4.88
N LEU A 143 -10.71 -13.69 -4.07
CA LEU A 143 -11.87 -12.81 -3.88
C LEU A 143 -12.26 -12.08 -5.18
N SER A 144 -11.37 -11.99 -6.17
CA SER A 144 -11.70 -11.56 -7.54
C SER A 144 -12.82 -12.38 -8.18
N LYS A 145 -13.03 -13.63 -7.74
CA LYS A 145 -14.06 -14.53 -8.25
C LYS A 145 -15.44 -14.30 -7.63
N LEU A 146 -15.53 -13.46 -6.59
CA LEU A 146 -16.80 -13.17 -5.95
C LEU A 146 -17.68 -12.30 -6.86
N ARG A 147 -18.98 -12.60 -6.89
CA ARG A 147 -19.96 -11.77 -7.59
C ARG A 147 -19.97 -10.37 -6.98
N GLY A 148 -19.81 -9.35 -7.82
CA GLY A 148 -19.80 -7.94 -7.40
C GLY A 148 -18.41 -7.39 -7.06
N ILE A 149 -17.35 -8.18 -7.23
CA ILE A 149 -15.96 -7.70 -7.30
C ILE A 149 -15.58 -7.57 -8.78
N ASP A 150 -14.90 -6.48 -9.13
CA ASP A 150 -14.32 -6.32 -10.47
C ASP A 150 -12.99 -7.07 -10.48
N PRO A 151 -12.84 -8.15 -11.27
CA PRO A 151 -11.64 -8.97 -11.21
C PRO A 151 -10.39 -8.20 -11.63
N ARG A 152 -10.49 -7.30 -12.61
CA ARG A 152 -9.35 -6.57 -13.16
C ARG A 152 -8.82 -5.56 -12.15
N GLU A 153 -9.71 -4.78 -11.55
CA GLU A 153 -9.32 -3.82 -10.51
C GLU A 153 -8.82 -4.54 -9.25
N TRP A 154 -9.47 -5.64 -8.85
CA TRP A 154 -8.98 -6.45 -7.72
C TRP A 154 -7.57 -6.97 -7.95
N GLU A 155 -7.29 -7.54 -9.13
CA GLU A 155 -5.97 -8.06 -9.47
C GLU A 155 -4.90 -6.97 -9.50
N LYS A 156 -5.23 -5.75 -9.94
CA LYS A 156 -4.32 -4.59 -9.87
C LYS A 156 -4.00 -4.23 -8.42
N HIS A 157 -5.02 -4.11 -7.56
CA HIS A 157 -4.82 -3.82 -6.14
C HIS A 157 -4.00 -4.91 -5.44
N ILE A 158 -4.28 -6.19 -5.70
CA ILE A 158 -3.50 -7.29 -5.15
C ILE A 158 -2.04 -7.24 -5.64
N ALA A 159 -1.79 -6.97 -6.92
CA ALA A 159 -0.44 -6.87 -7.46
C ALA A 159 0.35 -5.73 -6.80
N GLY A 160 -0.25 -4.54 -6.72
CA GLY A 160 0.33 -3.39 -6.03
C GLY A 160 0.59 -3.69 -4.56
N ALA A 161 -0.41 -4.18 -3.83
CA ALA A 161 -0.32 -4.42 -2.39
C ALA A 161 0.69 -5.52 -2.07
N SER A 162 0.75 -6.58 -2.88
CA SER A 162 1.74 -7.63 -2.69
C SER A 162 3.16 -7.10 -2.90
N ALA A 163 3.40 -6.28 -3.93
CA ALA A 163 4.69 -5.61 -4.10
C ALA A 163 5.06 -4.72 -2.90
N ALA A 164 4.11 -3.91 -2.40
CA ALA A 164 4.34 -3.10 -1.21
C ALA A 164 4.58 -3.95 0.05
N THR A 165 3.88 -5.08 0.21
CA THR A 165 4.09 -6.04 1.30
C THR A 165 5.49 -6.65 1.22
N PHE A 166 5.98 -6.99 0.02
CA PHE A 166 7.34 -7.48 -0.17
C PHE A 166 8.36 -6.50 0.42
N VAL A 167 8.25 -5.23 0.04
CA VAL A 167 9.18 -4.18 0.45
C VAL A 167 9.05 -3.91 1.95
N LEU A 168 7.82 -3.80 2.45
CA LEU A 168 7.52 -3.62 3.87
C LEU A 168 8.14 -4.74 4.71
N MET A 169 7.91 -6.01 4.36
CA MET A 169 8.42 -7.16 5.11
C MET A 169 9.94 -7.22 5.08
N THR A 170 10.56 -6.90 3.93
CA THR A 170 12.02 -6.84 3.80
C THR A 170 12.61 -5.79 4.74
N LEU A 171 12.07 -4.58 4.71
CA LEU A 171 12.56 -3.47 5.55
C LEU A 171 12.25 -3.70 7.03
N ALA A 172 11.06 -4.18 7.37
CA ALA A 172 10.67 -4.42 8.76
C ALA A 172 11.41 -5.60 9.42
N SER A 173 12.00 -6.51 8.63
CA SER A 173 12.82 -7.61 9.13
C SER A 173 14.29 -7.21 9.33
N ARG A 174 14.68 -6.01 8.90
CA ARG A 174 16.04 -5.50 9.01
C ARG A 174 16.25 -4.82 10.36
N GLU A 175 17.34 -5.17 11.03
CA GLU A 175 17.74 -4.54 12.29
C GLU A 175 18.12 -3.06 12.05
N GLY A 176 17.62 -2.17 12.92
CA GLY A 176 17.88 -0.73 12.82
C GLY A 176 16.98 0.04 11.84
N ALA A 177 16.15 -0.66 11.06
CA ALA A 177 15.18 -0.05 10.17
C ALA A 177 13.85 0.25 10.89
N GLU A 178 13.36 1.48 10.77
CA GLU A 178 12.01 1.88 11.14
C GLU A 178 11.19 2.14 9.87
N VAL A 179 10.05 1.45 9.71
CA VAL A 179 9.18 1.65 8.55
C VAL A 179 7.92 2.39 8.97
N PHE A 180 7.54 3.41 8.20
CA PHE A 180 6.34 4.22 8.43
C PHE A 180 5.45 4.21 7.19
N LEU A 181 4.14 4.26 7.41
CA LEU A 181 3.19 4.47 6.32
C LEU A 181 3.08 5.94 5.96
N PRO A 182 2.93 6.26 4.66
CA PRO A 182 2.63 7.61 4.20
C PRO A 182 1.24 8.05 4.67
N THR A 183 1.05 9.36 4.74
CA THR A 183 -0.27 9.98 4.71
C THR A 183 -0.93 9.79 3.35
N GLY A 184 -2.24 10.01 3.26
CA GLY A 184 -2.94 9.95 1.98
C GLY A 184 -2.41 10.94 0.94
N HIS A 185 -1.97 12.12 1.39
CA HIS A 185 -1.40 13.13 0.50
C HIS A 185 -0.08 12.64 -0.11
N GLU A 186 0.80 12.06 0.69
CA GLU A 186 2.10 11.55 0.24
C GLU A 186 1.96 10.37 -0.70
N ASP A 187 1.04 9.45 -0.41
CA ASP A 187 0.73 8.32 -1.30
C ASP A 187 0.20 8.79 -2.66
N VAL A 188 -0.85 9.62 -2.65
CA VAL A 188 -1.56 10.03 -3.88
C VAL A 188 -0.78 11.05 -4.70
N TYR A 189 -0.16 12.06 -4.08
CA TYR A 189 0.43 13.20 -4.80
C TYR A 189 1.95 13.20 -4.81
N LEU A 190 2.60 12.55 -3.84
CA LEU A 190 4.07 12.43 -3.82
C LEU A 190 4.54 11.07 -4.33
N GLY A 191 3.63 10.10 -4.51
CA GLY A 191 3.96 8.76 -5.01
C GLY A 191 4.83 7.95 -4.04
N ILE A 192 4.73 8.25 -2.74
CA ILE A 192 5.51 7.59 -1.68
C ILE A 192 4.63 6.50 -1.09
N ASP A 193 5.04 5.24 -1.25
CA ASP A 193 4.30 4.08 -0.75
C ASP A 193 4.69 3.73 0.70
N LEU A 194 5.96 3.99 1.08
CA LEU A 194 6.51 3.76 2.41
C LEU A 194 7.58 4.81 2.74
N PHE A 195 7.77 5.09 4.02
CA PHE A 195 9.00 5.72 4.51
C PHE A 195 9.83 4.70 5.26
N TRP A 196 11.14 4.72 5.02
CA TRP A 196 12.13 3.95 5.76
C TRP A 196 13.07 4.92 6.45
N VAL A 197 13.28 4.74 7.75
CA VAL A 197 14.23 5.52 8.54
C VAL A 197 15.28 4.57 9.09
N GLU A 198 16.54 4.87 8.82
CA GLU A 198 17.68 4.11 9.36
C GLU A 198 18.84 5.07 9.62
N GLN A 199 19.48 4.92 10.78
CA GLN A 199 20.59 5.79 11.22
C GLN A 199 20.27 7.30 11.14
N GLY A 200 19.01 7.67 11.42
CA GLY A 200 18.54 9.07 11.38
C GLY A 200 18.27 9.62 9.98
N THR A 201 18.55 8.86 8.92
CA THR A 201 18.25 9.23 7.54
C THR A 201 16.85 8.77 7.16
N THR A 202 16.10 9.63 6.48
CA THR A 202 14.75 9.31 5.97
C THR A 202 14.82 8.99 4.48
N HIS A 203 14.20 7.88 4.09
CA HIS A 203 14.10 7.42 2.72
C HIS A 203 12.63 7.34 2.32
N ALA A 204 12.26 8.02 1.22
CA ALA A 204 10.94 7.91 0.61
C ALA A 204 10.97 6.80 -0.43
N VAL A 205 10.16 5.77 -0.23
CA VAL A 205 10.18 4.55 -1.05
C VAL A 205 8.94 4.52 -1.93
N SER A 206 9.12 4.49 -3.25
CA SER A 206 8.06 4.15 -4.19
C SER A 206 8.20 2.71 -4.66
N VAL A 207 7.11 1.96 -4.66
CA VAL A 207 7.06 0.55 -5.01
C VAL A 207 6.21 0.35 -6.25
N LYS A 208 6.76 -0.28 -7.28
CA LYS A 208 6.00 -0.68 -8.48
C LYS A 208 6.04 -2.19 -8.67
N CYS A 209 4.89 -2.73 -9.05
CA CYS A 209 4.78 -4.12 -9.49
C CYS A 209 5.01 -4.20 -11.01
N ILE A 210 5.89 -5.09 -11.46
CA ILE A 210 6.22 -5.27 -12.89
C ILE A 210 6.01 -6.71 -13.31
N THR A 211 5.26 -6.90 -14.38
CA THR A 211 4.95 -8.21 -14.94
C THR A 211 6.07 -8.74 -15.83
N GLY A 212 6.29 -10.06 -15.81
CA GLY A 212 7.11 -10.74 -16.82
C GLY A 212 8.62 -10.53 -16.67
N GLN A 213 9.10 -10.31 -15.44
CA GLN A 213 10.54 -10.20 -15.16
C GLN A 213 11.05 -11.40 -14.37
N ASP A 214 12.24 -11.87 -14.74
CA ASP A 214 12.91 -12.99 -14.09
C ASP A 214 13.59 -12.57 -12.78
N THR A 215 14.08 -11.32 -12.71
CA THR A 215 14.68 -10.76 -11.50
C THR A 215 13.60 -10.39 -10.48
N PRO A 216 13.63 -10.93 -9.25
CA PRO A 216 12.57 -10.74 -8.27
C PRO A 216 12.40 -9.28 -7.83
N VAL A 217 13.50 -8.52 -7.77
CA VAL A 217 13.52 -7.12 -7.33
C VAL A 217 14.59 -6.35 -8.08
N ARG A 218 14.28 -5.11 -8.46
CA ARG A 218 15.25 -4.10 -8.90
C ARG A 218 15.08 -2.85 -8.06
N VAL A 219 16.17 -2.26 -7.59
CA VAL A 219 16.13 -1.09 -6.69
C VAL A 219 17.09 -0.03 -7.18
N TRP A 220 16.69 1.23 -7.05
CA TRP A 220 17.50 2.40 -7.33
C TRP A 220 17.44 3.39 -6.18
N CYS A 221 18.60 3.86 -5.72
CA CYS A 221 18.70 5.14 -5.03
C CYS A 221 18.72 6.24 -6.10
N VAL A 222 17.68 7.05 -6.19
CA VAL A 222 17.52 7.98 -7.32
C VAL A 222 18.28 9.29 -7.03
N SER A 223 19.25 9.64 -7.87
CA SER A 223 19.89 10.97 -7.82
C SER A 223 19.17 11.95 -8.74
N GLU A 224 19.27 13.26 -8.45
CA GLU A 224 18.60 14.33 -9.21
C GLU A 224 19.04 14.44 -10.69
N SER A 225 20.08 13.73 -11.10
CA SER A 225 20.84 13.95 -12.33
C SER A 225 20.45 13.08 -13.54
N SER A 226 19.37 12.30 -13.51
CA SER A 226 18.91 11.58 -14.71
C SER A 226 18.16 12.51 -15.67
N HIS A 227 18.90 13.35 -16.40
CA HIS A 227 18.41 14.01 -17.61
C HIS A 227 18.42 13.00 -18.77
N CYS A 228 17.28 12.36 -19.02
CA CYS A 228 17.11 11.49 -20.19
C CYS A 228 15.82 11.86 -20.92
N ASP A 229 15.95 12.26 -22.19
CA ASP A 229 14.88 12.63 -23.13
C ASP A 229 14.10 11.42 -23.69
N ASN A 230 13.89 10.37 -22.90
CA ASN A 230 13.17 9.17 -23.38
C ASN A 230 11.97 8.83 -22.51
N ASP A 231 10.89 8.43 -23.19
CA ASP A 231 9.59 7.96 -22.68
C ASP A 231 9.69 6.57 -22.01
N ASP A 232 10.81 6.30 -21.31
CA ASP A 232 11.01 5.08 -20.55
C ASP A 232 10.25 5.18 -19.23
N ARG A 233 9.39 4.20 -18.97
CA ARG A 233 8.59 4.08 -17.74
C ARG A 233 9.47 4.18 -16.49
N VAL A 234 10.69 3.62 -16.53
CA VAL A 234 11.65 3.69 -15.42
C VAL A 234 12.02 5.14 -15.11
N VAL A 235 12.36 5.93 -16.14
CA VAL A 235 12.76 7.34 -16.00
C VAL A 235 11.60 8.17 -15.44
N THR A 236 10.37 7.91 -15.89
CA THR A 236 9.18 8.59 -15.36
C THR A 236 8.96 8.28 -13.88
N ASP A 237 9.05 7.01 -13.48
CA ASP A 237 8.90 6.62 -12.07
C ASP A 237 10.01 7.21 -11.19
N GLN A 238 11.26 7.21 -11.66
CA GLN A 238 12.40 7.84 -10.99
C GLN A 238 12.18 9.35 -10.80
N ARG A 239 11.72 10.05 -11.85
CA ARG A 239 11.41 11.48 -11.77
C ARG A 239 10.30 11.75 -10.75
N ASN A 240 9.25 10.93 -10.74
CA ASN A 240 8.12 11.09 -9.84
C ASN A 240 8.53 10.95 -8.37
N ILE A 241 9.27 9.90 -8.01
CA ILE A 241 9.72 9.73 -6.61
C ILE A 241 10.73 10.80 -6.20
N SER A 242 11.62 11.24 -7.10
CA SER A 242 12.54 12.35 -6.82
C SER A 242 11.82 13.68 -6.59
N LEU A 243 10.74 13.95 -7.33
CA LEU A 243 9.89 15.13 -7.09
C LEU A 243 9.11 15.01 -5.78
N GLY A 244 8.57 13.82 -5.49
CA GLY A 244 7.85 13.53 -4.26
C GLY A 244 8.72 13.72 -3.02
N ALA A 245 9.90 13.09 -3.00
CA ALA A 245 10.86 13.18 -1.91
C ALA A 245 11.34 14.62 -1.66
N ARG A 246 11.55 15.40 -2.73
CA ARG A 246 11.91 16.84 -2.61
C ARG A 246 10.80 17.67 -1.99
N ARG A 247 9.56 17.47 -2.42
CA ARG A 247 8.40 18.18 -1.85
C ARG A 247 8.23 17.85 -0.37
N PHE A 248 8.35 16.57 -0.02
CA PHE A 248 8.35 16.14 1.38
C PHE A 248 9.50 16.75 2.19
N ALA A 249 10.74 16.71 1.66
CA ALA A 249 11.90 17.30 2.33
C ALA A 249 11.71 18.81 2.58
N SER A 250 11.12 19.52 1.63
CA SER A 250 10.80 20.94 1.75
C SER A 250 9.70 21.22 2.78
N SER A 251 8.68 20.36 2.90
CA SER A 251 7.57 20.56 3.85
C SER A 251 7.96 20.19 5.28
N GLU A 252 8.75 19.14 5.47
CA GLU A 252 9.19 18.66 6.78
C GLU A 252 10.52 19.28 7.25
N GLY A 253 11.20 20.03 6.39
CA GLY A 253 12.50 20.65 6.72
C GLY A 253 13.60 19.64 7.02
N ARG A 254 13.56 18.46 6.40
CA ARG A 254 14.53 17.35 6.61
C ARG A 254 15.00 16.74 5.31
N SER A 255 16.18 16.15 5.29
CA SER A 255 16.66 15.38 4.12
C SER A 255 15.78 14.15 3.90
N CYS A 256 15.53 13.84 2.63
CA CYS A 256 14.78 12.66 2.23
C CYS A 256 15.37 12.06 0.96
N THR A 257 15.83 10.82 1.04
CA THR A 257 16.43 10.10 -0.09
C THR A 257 15.36 9.33 -0.86
N PRO A 258 15.16 9.59 -2.15
CA PRO A 258 14.20 8.85 -2.96
C PRO A 258 14.74 7.45 -3.32
N ILE A 259 13.93 6.43 -3.08
CA ILE A 259 14.20 5.04 -3.44
C ILE A 259 13.07 4.54 -4.32
N LEU A 260 13.42 3.99 -5.48
CA LEU A 260 12.48 3.29 -6.35
C LEU A 260 12.70 1.78 -6.23
N VAL A 261 11.65 1.03 -5.93
CA VAL A 261 11.70 -0.44 -5.86
C VAL A 261 10.71 -1.02 -6.86
N TYR A 262 11.23 -1.82 -7.77
CA TYR A 262 10.43 -2.64 -8.68
C TYR A 262 10.42 -4.07 -8.18
N VAL A 263 9.22 -4.62 -7.95
CA VAL A 263 9.01 -6.01 -7.53
C VAL A 263 8.38 -6.77 -8.68
N ALA A 264 8.99 -7.89 -9.06
CA ALA A 264 8.49 -8.70 -10.15
C ALA A 264 7.24 -9.51 -9.77
N LYS A 265 6.28 -9.54 -10.68
CA LYS A 265 5.13 -10.42 -10.71
C LYS A 265 5.31 -11.38 -11.90
N PRO A 266 5.59 -12.67 -11.66
CA PRO A 266 5.68 -13.64 -12.74
C PRO A 266 4.36 -13.71 -13.52
N GLU A 267 4.44 -13.98 -14.82
CA GLU A 267 3.25 -14.06 -15.67
C GLU A 267 2.27 -15.13 -15.15
N GLY A 268 0.99 -14.80 -15.12
CA GLY A 268 -0.07 -15.69 -14.59
C GLY A 268 0.00 -15.96 -13.09
N SER A 269 0.91 -15.34 -12.34
CA SER A 269 1.12 -15.61 -10.91
C SER A 269 1.05 -14.34 -10.05
N HIS A 270 1.11 -14.50 -8.73
CA HIS A 270 1.19 -13.40 -7.78
C HIS A 270 2.65 -13.09 -7.43
N VAL A 271 2.91 -11.90 -6.88
CA VAL A 271 4.22 -11.58 -6.29
C VAL A 271 4.53 -12.62 -5.22
N ARG A 272 5.75 -13.13 -5.23
CA ARG A 272 6.21 -14.12 -4.27
C ARG A 272 6.48 -13.46 -2.93
N LEU A 273 5.84 -13.95 -1.87
CA LEU A 273 5.94 -13.38 -0.52
C LEU A 273 6.29 -14.45 0.55
N ASP A 274 6.51 -15.71 0.16
CA ASP A 274 7.05 -16.78 0.99
C ASP A 274 8.59 -16.75 0.99
N LEU A 275 9.16 -15.65 1.48
CA LEU A 275 10.61 -15.43 1.46
C LEU A 275 11.19 -15.37 2.87
N ASP A 276 12.48 -15.69 2.97
CA ASP A 276 13.28 -15.40 4.16
C ASP A 276 13.67 -13.91 4.11
N TRP A 277 12.77 -13.08 4.63
CA TRP A 277 12.85 -11.62 4.54
C TRP A 277 14.14 -11.05 5.12
N GLY A 278 14.67 -11.64 6.20
CA GLY A 278 15.90 -11.18 6.85
C GLY A 278 17.17 -11.46 6.04
N ARG A 279 17.09 -12.33 5.02
CA ARG A 279 18.23 -12.65 4.13
C ARG A 279 18.29 -11.77 2.88
N LEU A 280 17.28 -10.94 2.63
CA LEU A 280 17.29 -10.05 1.47
C LEU A 280 18.24 -8.88 1.71
N THR A 281 19.27 -8.79 0.87
CA THR A 281 20.40 -7.88 1.07
C THR A 281 20.26 -6.52 0.38
N TRP A 282 19.26 -6.34 -0.50
CA TRP A 282 19.12 -5.08 -1.26
C TRP A 282 19.07 -3.81 -0.39
N PRO A 283 18.46 -3.77 0.82
CA PRO A 283 18.49 -2.55 1.61
C PRO A 283 19.91 -2.19 2.04
N GLN A 284 20.71 -3.20 2.42
CA GLN A 284 22.12 -3.01 2.79
C GLN A 284 22.93 -2.46 1.60
N GLN A 285 22.76 -3.06 0.42
CA GLN A 285 23.44 -2.66 -0.80
C GLN A 285 23.09 -1.21 -1.20
N ILE A 286 21.85 -0.77 -0.95
CA ILE A 286 21.44 0.62 -1.17
C ILE A 286 22.14 1.56 -0.19
N LEU A 287 22.23 1.21 1.09
CA LEU A 287 22.94 2.04 2.08
C LEU A 287 24.44 2.16 1.75
N GLU A 288 25.08 1.07 1.35
CA GLU A 288 26.47 1.06 0.89
C GLU A 288 26.66 1.98 -0.31
N THR A 289 25.75 1.91 -1.30
CA THR A 289 25.78 2.81 -2.47
C THR A 289 25.63 4.29 -2.09
N ILE A 290 24.76 4.59 -1.13
CA ILE A 290 24.56 5.97 -0.63
C ILE A 290 25.83 6.51 0.04
N LEU A 291 26.53 5.66 0.79
CA LEU A 291 27.78 6.02 1.47
C LEU A 291 28.93 6.25 0.48
N ASP A 292 28.98 5.47 -0.61
CA ASP A 292 30.05 5.54 -1.62
C ASP A 292 29.91 6.70 -2.63
N ARG A 293 28.80 7.47 -2.57
CA ARG A 293 28.55 8.74 -3.29
C ARG A 293 28.79 8.79 -4.81
N CYS A 294 28.93 7.66 -5.50
CA CYS A 294 29.16 7.65 -6.95
C CYS A 294 28.35 6.55 -7.65
N MET A 295 27.35 6.98 -8.43
CA MET A 295 26.59 6.26 -9.48
C MET A 295 25.22 5.67 -9.08
N PRO A 296 24.20 5.75 -9.97
CA PRO A 296 22.98 4.96 -9.85
C PRO A 296 23.31 3.47 -10.03
N LEU A 297 23.11 2.66 -8.99
CA LEU A 297 23.28 1.21 -9.06
C LEU A 297 21.94 0.55 -9.39
N GLN A 298 21.90 -0.27 -10.44
CA GLN A 298 20.86 -1.28 -10.61
C GLN A 298 21.32 -2.54 -9.89
N ILE A 299 20.62 -2.92 -8.84
CA ILE A 299 20.85 -4.20 -8.15
C ILE A 299 19.88 -5.22 -8.73
N ASP A 300 20.40 -6.18 -9.49
CA ASP A 300 19.68 -7.36 -9.90
C ASP A 300 19.99 -8.50 -8.91
N LEU A 301 19.01 -8.88 -8.09
CA LEU A 301 19.16 -10.04 -7.20
C LEU A 301 19.00 -11.34 -8.00
N ALA A 302 20.09 -12.05 -8.28
CA ALA A 302 20.04 -13.44 -8.72
C ALA A 302 19.83 -14.37 -7.50
N ARG A 303 19.12 -15.48 -7.74
CA ARG A 303 18.62 -16.45 -6.74
C ARG A 303 19.65 -16.95 -5.73
#